data_AF-A0A965URZ8-F1
#
_entry.id   AF-A0A965URZ8-F1
#
_cell.length_a   1.000
_cell.length_b   1.000
_cell.length_c   1.000
_cell.angle_alpha   90.00
_cell.angle_beta   90.00
_cell.angle_gamma   90.00
#
_symmetry.space_group_name_H-M   'P 1'
#
loop_
_entity.id
_entity.type
_entity.pdbx_description
1 polymer ?
#
loop_
_entity_poly.entity_id
_entity_poly.type
_entity_poly.pdbx_seq_one_letter_code
_entity_poly.pdbx_strand_id
1 'polypeptide(L)' 'MSVKRLKLVDEFHGYIRSRLKEMFNEFSHAQHANYKDIITQLEFSHRVTKELLDRAKKYQKRDKEAKK' A
#
# COMPACT_ATOMS: atom_id res chain seq x y z
N MET A 1 -15.39 -3.54 0.00
CA MET A 1 -14.30 -2.91 0.77
C MET A 1 -14.63 -1.44 0.98
N SER A 2 -14.60 -0.89 2.20
CA SER A 2 -14.95 0.53 2.45
C SER A 2 -13.72 1.44 2.30
N VAL A 3 -13.93 2.72 1.97
CA VAL A 3 -12.84 3.74 1.91
C VAL A 3 -12.02 3.74 3.19
N LYS A 4 -12.67 3.60 4.36
CA LYS A 4 -11.99 3.51 5.66
C LYS A 4 -11.05 2.31 5.74
N ARG A 5 -11.50 1.11 5.31
CA ARG A 5 -10.68 -0.10 5.32
C ARG A 5 -9.52 0.00 4.32
N LEU A 6 -9.75 0.54 3.12
CA LEU A 6 -8.68 0.78 2.15
C LEU A 6 -7.62 1.77 2.66
N LYS A 7 -8.04 2.80 3.39
CA LYS A 7 -7.12 3.74 4.03
C LYS A 7 -6.23 3.06 5.08
N LEU A 8 -6.80 2.20 5.91
CA LEU A 8 -6.02 1.43 6.89
C LEU A 8 -5.00 0.50 6.23
N VAL A 9 -5.37 -0.12 5.10
CA VAL A 9 -4.44 -0.97 4.34
C VAL A 9 -3.31 -0.15 3.68
N ASP A 10 -3.61 1.06 3.19
CA ASP A 10 -2.59 1.99 2.67
C ASP A 10 -1.60 2.43 3.77
N GLU A 11 -2.11 2.78 4.96
CA GLU A 11 -1.31 3.12 6.13
C GLU A 11 -0.45 1.93 6.58
N PHE A 12 -1.01 0.73 6.62
CA PHE A 12 -0.30 -0.51 6.95
C PHE A 12 0.84 -0.79 5.98
N HIS A 13 0.60 -0.72 4.66
CA HIS A 13 1.66 -0.90 3.66
C HIS A 13 2.78 0.14 3.83
N GLY A 14 2.42 1.41 4.08
CA GLY A 14 3.38 2.47 4.34
C GLY A 14 4.28 2.17 5.53
N TYR A 15 3.70 1.73 6.65
CA TYR A 15 4.44 1.34 7.85
C TYR A 15 5.38 0.15 7.59
N ILE A 16 4.87 -0.95 7.03
CA ILE A 16 5.67 -2.15 6.76
C ILE A 16 6.82 -1.84 5.81
N ARG A 17 6.57 -1.04 4.76
CA ARG A 17 7.61 -0.63 3.80
C ARG A 17 8.73 0.15 4.49
N SER A 18 8.40 1.04 5.44
CA SER A 18 9.42 1.77 6.21
C SER A 18 10.28 0.81 7.03
N ARG A 19 9.63 -0.09 7.78
CA ARG A 19 10.33 -1.08 8.62
C ARG A 19 11.22 -2.01 7.81
N LEU A 20 10.75 -2.48 6.65
CA LEU A 20 11.56 -3.32 5.77
C LEU A 20 12.76 -2.57 5.20
N LYS A 21 12.62 -1.30 4.81
CA LYS A 21 13.75 -0.50 4.34
C LYS A 21 14.81 -0.31 5.41
N GLU A 22 14.41 -0.03 6.65
CA GLU A 22 15.33 0.06 7.78
C GLU A 22 16.08 -1.25 7.99
N MET A 23 15.36 -2.38 8.04
CA MET A 23 15.95 -3.71 8.18
C MET A 23 16.92 -4.04 7.04
N PHE A 24 16.61 -3.62 5.81
CA PHE A 24 17.44 -3.89 4.65
C PHE A 24 18.76 -3.10 4.66
N ASN A 25 18.84 -1.98 5.37
CA ASN A 25 20.13 -1.27 5.51
C ASN A 25 21.18 -2.12 6.25
N GLU A 26 20.75 -3.12 7.02
CA GLU A 26 21.62 -4.03 7.76
C GLU A 26 21.91 -5.33 7.00
N PHE A 27 21.32 -5.51 5.80
CA PHE A 27 21.45 -6.74 5.04
C PHE A 27 22.76 -6.81 4.25
N SER A 28 23.36 -7.99 4.24
CA SER A 28 24.41 -8.34 3.29
C SER A 28 23.87 -8.34 1.84
N HIS A 29 24.79 -8.27 0.87
CA HIS A 29 24.43 -8.28 -0.55
C HIS A 29 23.63 -9.54 -0.97
N ALA A 30 23.98 -10.71 -0.40
CA ALA A 30 23.27 -11.96 -0.63
C ALA A 30 21.83 -11.93 -0.04
N GLN A 31 21.65 -11.35 1.15
CA GLN A 31 20.32 -11.19 1.75
C GLN A 31 19.46 -10.22 0.93
N HIS A 32 20.03 -9.12 0.44
CA HIS A 32 19.33 -8.22 -0.47
C HIS A 32 18.81 -8.94 -1.73
N ALA A 33 19.63 -9.80 -2.34
CA ALA A 33 19.22 -10.58 -3.50
C ALA A 33 18.08 -11.55 -3.18
N ASN A 34 18.16 -12.22 -2.03
CA ASN A 34 17.16 -13.21 -1.60
C ASN A 34 15.81 -12.61 -1.22
N TYR A 35 15.75 -11.35 -0.79
CA TYR A 35 14.52 -10.70 -0.33
C TYR A 35 14.01 -9.57 -1.24
N LYS A 36 14.64 -9.38 -2.39
CA LYS A 36 14.25 -8.34 -3.37
C LYS A 36 12.83 -8.53 -3.88
N ASP A 37 12.40 -9.77 -4.05
CA ASP A 37 11.06 -10.16 -4.48
C ASP A 37 9.99 -9.70 -3.47
N ILE A 38 10.22 -9.91 -2.16
CA ILE A 38 9.30 -9.49 -1.09
C ILE A 38 9.02 -7.98 -1.15
N ILE A 39 10.08 -7.17 -1.29
CA ILE A 39 9.91 -5.72 -1.43
C ILE A 39 9.12 -5.38 -2.68
N THR A 40 9.48 -6.00 -3.81
CA THR A 40 8.83 -5.72 -5.09
C THR A 40 7.32 -6.02 -5.01
N GLN A 41 6.96 -7.14 -4.39
CA GLN A 41 5.55 -7.51 -4.19
C GLN A 41 4.83 -6.57 -3.22
N LEU A 42 5.49 -6.13 -2.15
CA LEU A 42 4.92 -5.14 -1.22
C LEU A 42 4.67 -3.79 -1.91
N GLU A 43 5.62 -3.32 -2.73
CA GLU A 43 5.44 -2.05 -3.46
C GLU A 43 4.32 -2.15 -4.50
N PHE A 44 4.20 -3.31 -5.16
CA PHE A 44 3.10 -3.60 -6.06
C PHE A 44 1.74 -3.60 -5.33
N SER A 45 1.62 -4.33 -4.21
CA SER A 45 0.38 -4.38 -3.43
C SER A 45 0.00 -3.00 -2.87
N HIS A 46 0.98 -2.20 -2.46
CA HIS A 46 0.76 -0.83 -2.00
C HIS A 46 0.21 0.05 -3.11
N ARG A 47 0.77 -0.03 -4.32
CA ARG A 47 0.28 0.70 -5.50
C ARG A 47 -1.17 0.35 -5.83
N VAL A 48 -1.49 -0.94 -5.90
CA VAL A 48 -2.86 -1.41 -6.15
C VAL A 48 -3.82 -0.89 -5.08
N THR A 49 -3.41 -0.89 -3.81
CA THR A 49 -4.22 -0.35 -2.71
C THR A 49 -4.53 1.13 -2.91
N LYS A 50 -3.55 1.94 -3.32
CA LYS A 50 -3.76 3.38 -3.58
C LYS A 50 -4.73 3.61 -4.73
N GLU A 51 -4.58 2.86 -5.83
CA GLU A 51 -5.49 2.95 -6.97
C GLU A 51 -6.93 2.60 -6.57
N LEU A 52 -7.12 1.53 -5.79
CA LEU A 52 -8.42 1.14 -5.28
C LEU A 52 -9.01 2.18 -4.32
N LEU A 53 -8.19 2.76 -3.45
CA LEU A 53 -8.60 3.81 -2.53
C LEU A 53 -9.08 5.06 -3.28
N ASP A 54 -8.37 5.48 -4.32
CA ASP A 54 -8.74 6.64 -5.12
C ASP A 54 -10.03 6.40 -5.91
N ARG A 55 -10.20 5.21 -6.49
CA ARG A 55 -11.47 4.81 -7.13
C ARG A 55 -12.62 4.81 -6.11
N ALA A 56 -12.40 4.24 -4.93
CA ALA A 56 -13.41 4.19 -3.88
C ALA A 56 -13.82 5.59 -3.39
N LYS A 57 -12.86 6.52 -3.23
CA LYS A 57 -13.14 7.92 -2.91
C LYS A 57 -13.96 8.61 -4.02
N LYS A 58 -13.62 8.38 -5.28
CA LYS A 58 -14.37 8.93 -6.43
C LYS A 58 -15.83 8.45 -6.43
N TYR A 59 -16.06 7.15 -6.25
CA TYR A 59 -17.43 6.61 -6.17
C TYR A 59 -18.19 7.16 -4.96
N GLN A 60 -17.56 7.20 -3.77
CA GLN A 60 -18.19 7.78 -2.58
C GLN A 60 -18.59 9.25 -2.78
N LYS A 61 -17.78 10.05 -3.49
CA LYS A 61 -18.10 11.45 -3.80
C LYS A 61 -19.31 11.52 -4.74
N ARG A 62 -19.31 10.75 -5.84
CA ARG A 62 -20.43 10.68 -6.79
C ARG A 62 -21.73 10.26 -6.11
N ASP A 63 -21.69 9.27 -5.23
CA ASP A 63 -22.87 8.79 -4.52
C ASP A 63 -23.44 9.82 -3.54
N LYS A 64 -22.58 10.67 -2.97
CA LYS A 64 -23.01 11.79 -2.12
C LYS A 64 -23.64 12.93 -2.92
N GLU A 65 -23.10 13.20 -4.11
CA GLU A 65 -23.62 14.22 -5.03
C GLU A 65 -24.97 13.79 -5.64
N ALA A 66 -25.14 12.52 -5.99
CA ALA A 66 -26.39 11.99 -6.52
C ALA A 66 -27.52 11.86 -5.47
N LYS A 67 -27.17 11.91 -4.17
CA LYS A 67 -28.13 11.90 -3.05
C LYS A 67 -28.53 13.30 -2.58
N LYS A 68 -27.91 14.34 -3.11
CA LYS A 68 -28.28 15.75 -2.90
C LYS A 68 -29.27 16.19 -3.96
#